data_AF-A0A3B0UDE7-F1
#
_entry.id   AF-A0A3B0UDE7-F1
#
_cell.length_a   1.000
_cell.length_b   1.000
_cell.length_c   1.000
_cell.angle_alpha   90.00
_cell.angle_beta   90.00
_cell.angle_gamma   90.00
#
_symmetry.space_group_name_H-M   'P 1'
#
loop_
_entity.id
_entity.type
_entity.pdbx_description
1 polymer ?
#
loop_
_entity_poly.entity_id
_entity_poly.type
_entity_poly.pdbx_seq_one_letter_code
_entity_poly.pdbx_strand_id
1 'polypeptide(L)'
;MENSNYFEALLYLLRVIVYADGVFDEEESNAIKEICEIEKISHDYYKDFCNRVKGVSEKEMYLAGIDKVQQCSPEEQIKVFVWLYKMAEVDGTVHIKEVRFLLYSFRQADIEFEDVENAAVKTPKLNRS
;
A
#
# COMPACT_ATOMS: atom_id res chain seq x y z
N MET A 1 8.28 7.96 -18.39
CA MET A 1 7.03 7.19 -18.24
C MET A 1 6.72 7.21 -16.77
N GLU A 2 5.64 7.88 -16.37
CA GLU A 2 5.12 7.76 -15.01
C GLU A 2 4.88 6.28 -14.73
N ASN A 3 5.32 5.82 -13.57
CA ASN A 3 5.31 4.41 -13.23
C ASN A 3 3.91 4.01 -12.77
N SER A 4 2.95 4.10 -13.71
CA SER A 4 1.52 4.04 -13.43
C SER A 4 1.14 2.75 -12.71
N ASN A 5 1.74 1.61 -13.07
CA ASN A 5 1.44 0.36 -12.38
C ASN A 5 1.90 0.34 -10.92
N TYR A 6 3.07 0.90 -10.60
CA TYR A 6 3.56 1.01 -9.22
C TYR A 6 2.65 1.91 -8.37
N PHE A 7 2.29 3.09 -8.88
CA PHE A 7 1.42 4.01 -8.17
C PHE A 7 -0.01 3.46 -7.99
N GLU A 8 -0.58 2.84 -9.02
CA GLU A 8 -1.88 2.18 -8.90
C GLU A 8 -1.81 1.04 -7.87
N ALA A 9 -0.80 0.16 -7.97
CA ALA A 9 -0.61 -0.94 -7.02
C ALA A 9 -0.56 -0.44 -5.57
N LEU A 10 0.26 0.57 -5.32
CA LEU A 10 0.44 1.15 -4.00
C LEU A 10 -0.87 1.74 -3.47
N LEU A 11 -1.57 2.56 -4.27
CA LEU A 11 -2.78 3.23 -3.84
C LEU A 11 -3.96 2.26 -3.63
N TYR A 12 -4.12 1.25 -4.49
CA TYR A 12 -5.13 0.20 -4.30
C TYR A 12 -4.90 -0.56 -3.00
N LEU A 13 -3.67 -0.97 -2.72
CA LEU A 13 -3.39 -1.83 -1.57
C LEU A 13 -3.34 -1.06 -0.25
N LEU A 14 -2.85 0.19 -0.24
CA LEU A 14 -2.97 1.06 0.93
C LEU A 14 -4.44 1.27 1.30
N ARG A 15 -5.30 1.49 0.29
CA ARG A 15 -6.74 1.66 0.51
C ARG A 15 -7.39 0.41 1.09
N VAL A 16 -6.99 -0.78 0.64
CA VAL A 16 -7.51 -2.05 1.17
C VAL A 16 -7.14 -2.21 2.65
N ILE A 17 -5.88 -1.96 3.03
CA ILE A 17 -5.43 -2.11 4.42
C ILE A 17 -6.18 -1.15 5.35
N VAL A 18 -6.36 0.09 4.90
CA VAL A 18 -6.98 1.19 5.65
C VAL A 18 -8.53 1.12 5.65
N TYR A 19 -9.14 0.23 4.86
CA TYR A 19 -10.60 0.00 4.88
C TYR A 19 -10.99 -1.32 5.51
N ALA A 20 -10.03 -2.14 5.93
CA ALA A 20 -10.26 -3.50 6.42
C ALA A 20 -11.13 -3.53 7.70
N ASP A 21 -11.07 -2.49 8.53
CA ASP A 21 -11.87 -2.36 9.75
C ASP A 21 -13.22 -1.62 9.55
N GLY A 22 -13.44 -1.07 8.35
CA GLY A 22 -14.62 -0.29 7.98
C GLY A 22 -14.66 1.15 8.52
N VAL A 23 -13.60 1.64 9.15
CA VAL A 23 -13.53 2.99 9.75
C VAL A 23 -12.31 3.73 9.18
N PHE A 24 -12.54 4.53 8.14
CA PHE A 24 -11.50 5.41 7.61
C PHE A 24 -11.27 6.60 8.55
N ASP A 25 -10.17 6.61 9.29
CA ASP A 25 -9.85 7.72 10.19
C ASP A 25 -8.97 8.80 9.55
N GLU A 26 -8.78 9.92 10.26
CA GLU A 26 -7.96 11.04 9.76
C GLU A 26 -6.46 10.71 9.74
N GLU A 27 -5.98 9.83 10.62
CA GLU A 27 -4.57 9.46 10.74
C GLU A 27 -4.14 8.61 9.54
N GLU A 28 -4.96 7.64 9.14
CA GLU A 28 -4.72 6.80 7.97
C GLU A 28 -4.73 7.61 6.67
N SER A 29 -5.66 8.57 6.58
CA SER A 29 -5.73 9.52 5.47
C SER A 29 -4.47 10.39 5.37
N ASN A 30 -3.92 10.80 6.51
CA ASN A 30 -2.70 11.60 6.56
C ASN A 30 -1.46 10.76 6.23
N ALA A 31 -1.39 9.51 6.71
CA ALA A 31 -0.32 8.58 6.37
C ALA A 31 -0.27 8.28 4.86
N ILE A 32 -1.41 8.06 4.20
CA ILE A 32 -1.44 7.87 2.73
C ILE A 32 -0.94 9.12 2.00
N LYS A 33 -1.29 10.33 2.46
CA LYS A 33 -0.78 11.57 1.87
C LYS A 33 0.73 11.71 2.05
N GLU A 34 1.26 11.38 3.23
CA GLU A 34 2.70 11.39 3.50
C GLU A 34 3.44 10.42 2.55
N ILE A 35 2.90 9.21 2.34
CA ILE A 35 3.43 8.25 1.36
C ILE A 35 3.40 8.84 -0.06
N CYS A 36 2.30 9.48 -0.45
CA CYS A 36 2.20 10.12 -1.77
C CYS A 36 3.26 11.23 -1.96
N GLU A 37 3.53 12.03 -0.93
CA GLU A 37 4.57 13.05 -0.97
C GLU A 37 5.98 12.44 -1.12
N ILE A 38 6.27 11.38 -0.36
CA ILE A 38 7.57 10.68 -0.41
C ILE A 38 7.80 10.03 -1.78
N GLU A 39 6.80 9.33 -2.32
CA GLU A 39 6.85 8.69 -3.62
C GLU A 39 6.62 9.66 -4.80
N LYS A 40 6.40 10.95 -4.51
CA LYS A 40 6.17 12.02 -5.49
C LYS A 40 4.95 11.76 -6.38
N ILE A 41 3.92 11.13 -5.83
CA ILE A 41 2.62 10.99 -6.46
C ILE A 41 1.93 12.36 -6.40
N SER A 42 1.55 12.89 -7.56
CA SER A 42 0.91 14.21 -7.61
C SER A 42 -0.46 14.19 -6.93
N HIS A 43 -0.84 15.32 -6.32
CA HIS A 43 -2.14 15.45 -5.68
C HIS A 43 -3.30 15.19 -6.66
N ASP A 44 -3.16 15.62 -7.91
CA ASP A 44 -4.16 15.40 -8.95
C ASP A 44 -4.31 13.91 -9.28
N TYR A 45 -3.20 13.17 -9.38
CA TYR A 45 -3.23 11.72 -9.58
C TYR A 45 -3.96 11.00 -8.44
N TYR A 46 -3.63 11.35 -7.20
CA TYR A 46 -4.26 10.75 -6.02
C TYR A 46 -5.75 11.10 -5.93
N LYS A 47 -6.12 12.34 -6.23
CA LYS A 47 -7.52 12.77 -6.24
C LYS A 47 -8.32 12.04 -7.31
N ASP A 48 -7.76 11.86 -8.50
CA ASP A 48 -8.40 11.10 -9.57
C ASP A 48 -8.54 9.63 -9.20
N PHE A 49 -7.52 9.03 -8.58
CA PHE A 49 -7.61 7.69 -8.03
C PHE A 49 -8.76 7.56 -7.02
N CYS A 50 -8.84 8.47 -6.04
CA CYS A 50 -9.91 8.51 -5.04
C CYS A 50 -11.31 8.61 -5.67
N ASN A 51 -11.44 9.31 -6.80
CA ASN A 51 -12.71 9.36 -7.53
C ASN A 51 -13.03 8.06 -8.27
N ARG A 52 -12.03 7.38 -8.87
CA ARG A 52 -12.21 6.11 -9.59
C ARG A 52 -12.63 4.97 -8.66
N VAL A 53 -12.10 4.94 -7.44
CA VAL A 53 -12.37 3.85 -6.49
C VAL A 53 -13.63 4.06 -5.65
N LYS A 54 -14.37 5.16 -5.86
CA LYS A 54 -15.67 5.38 -5.21
C LYS A 54 -16.67 4.31 -5.63
N GLY A 55 -17.14 3.54 -4.64
CA GLY A 55 -18.11 2.47 -4.87
C GLY A 55 -17.51 1.17 -5.41
N VAL A 56 -16.19 1.07 -5.52
CA VAL A 56 -15.50 -0.18 -5.82
C VAL A 56 -15.36 -0.98 -4.54
N SER A 57 -15.65 -2.28 -4.58
CA SER A 57 -15.54 -3.14 -3.39
C SER A 57 -14.08 -3.37 -3.00
N GLU A 58 -13.83 -3.67 -1.72
CA GLU A 58 -12.50 -4.01 -1.22
C GLU A 58 -11.87 -5.18 -1.99
N LYS A 59 -12.66 -6.21 -2.30
CA LYS A 59 -12.22 -7.36 -3.09
C LYS A 59 -11.76 -6.95 -4.50
N GLU A 60 -12.50 -6.06 -5.17
CA GLU A 60 -12.13 -5.56 -6.49
C GLU A 60 -10.86 -4.70 -6.43
N MET A 61 -10.73 -3.85 -5.40
CA MET A 61 -9.52 -3.05 -5.17
C MET A 61 -8.29 -3.93 -4.90
N TYR A 62 -8.45 -4.98 -4.09
CA TYR A 62 -7.38 -5.94 -3.81
C TYR A 62 -6.92 -6.64 -5.09
N LEU A 63 -7.86 -7.18 -5.88
CA LEU A 63 -7.52 -7.87 -7.13
C LEU A 63 -6.85 -6.92 -8.13
N ALA A 64 -7.35 -5.69 -8.26
CA ALA A 64 -6.73 -4.68 -9.11
C ALA A 64 -5.32 -4.31 -8.64
N GLY A 65 -5.12 -4.12 -7.33
CA GLY A 65 -3.81 -3.84 -6.76
C GLY A 65 -2.80 -4.97 -7.02
N ILE A 66 -3.21 -6.23 -6.84
CA ILE A 66 -2.37 -7.40 -7.11
C ILE A 66 -2.00 -7.51 -8.59
N ASP A 67 -2.95 -7.32 -9.50
CA ASP A 67 -2.69 -7.31 -10.95
C ASP A 67 -1.64 -6.25 -11.33
N LYS A 68 -1.68 -5.09 -10.67
CA LYS A 68 -0.71 -4.02 -10.86
C LYS A 68 0.66 -4.34 -10.28
N VAL A 69 0.73 -4.95 -9.09
CA VAL A 69 1.99 -5.43 -8.49
C VAL A 69 2.70 -6.42 -9.42
N GLN A 70 1.96 -7.34 -10.03
CA GLN A 70 2.54 -8.33 -10.97
C GLN A 70 3.16 -7.71 -12.22
N GLN A 71 2.76 -6.49 -12.58
CA GLN A 71 3.32 -5.73 -13.70
C GLN A 71 4.46 -4.80 -13.29
N CYS A 72 4.80 -4.75 -12.00
CA CYS A 72 5.91 -3.97 -11.47
C CYS A 72 7.22 -4.77 -11.51
N SER A 73 8.35 -4.06 -11.53
CA SER A 73 9.67 -4.69 -11.32
C SER A 73 9.82 -5.24 -9.90
N PRO A 74 10.73 -6.20 -9.64
CA PRO A 74 10.95 -6.74 -8.30
C PRO A 74 11.23 -5.64 -7.25
N GLU A 75 11.99 -4.61 -7.61
CA GLU A 75 12.30 -3.48 -6.73
C GLU A 75 11.05 -2.67 -6.35
N GLU A 76 10.16 -2.43 -7.31
CA GLU A 76 8.89 -1.75 -7.09
C GLU A 76 7.92 -2.58 -6.26
N GLN A 77 7.86 -3.90 -6.53
CA GLN A 77 7.06 -4.81 -5.72
C GLN A 77 7.48 -4.75 -4.25
N ILE A 78 8.79 -4.85 -3.98
CA ILE A 78 9.34 -4.70 -2.63
C ILE A 78 8.92 -3.36 -2.02
N LYS A 79 9.02 -2.26 -2.76
CA LYS A 79 8.60 -0.93 -2.26
C LYS A 79 7.12 -0.86 -1.91
N VAL A 80 6.24 -1.44 -2.73
CA VAL A 80 4.81 -1.52 -2.39
C VAL A 80 4.63 -2.21 -1.04
N PHE A 81 5.24 -3.39 -0.89
CA PHE A 81 5.11 -4.16 0.35
C PHE A 81 5.72 -3.48 1.57
N VAL A 82 6.82 -2.76 1.40
CA VAL A 82 7.42 -1.94 2.47
C VAL A 82 6.44 -0.88 2.95
N TRP A 83 5.75 -0.18 2.04
CA TRP A 83 4.77 0.83 2.43
C TRP A 83 3.55 0.23 3.11
N LEU A 84 3.07 -0.92 2.65
CA LEU A 84 1.98 -1.65 3.32
C LEU A 84 2.37 -2.07 4.74
N TYR A 85 3.60 -2.55 4.92
CA TYR A 85 4.15 -2.89 6.22
C TYR A 85 4.24 -1.64 7.13
N LYS A 86 4.76 -0.52 6.61
CA LYS A 86 4.85 0.74 7.35
C LYS A 86 3.49 1.29 7.75
N MET A 87 2.50 1.20 6.87
CA MET A 87 1.14 1.63 7.14
C MET A 87 0.55 0.86 8.32
N ALA A 88 0.80 -0.45 8.40
CA ALA A 88 0.36 -1.25 9.53
C ALA A 88 1.09 -0.96 10.85
N GLU A 89 2.31 -0.42 10.80
CA GLU A 89 3.02 0.05 12.00
C GLU A 89 2.45 1.37 12.57
N VAL A 90 1.75 2.18 11.76
CA VAL A 90 1.26 3.50 12.17
C VAL A 90 0.28 3.39 13.33
N ASP A 91 -0.77 2.60 13.15
CA ASP A 91 -1.87 2.52 14.10
C ASP A 91 -1.65 1.43 15.18
N GLY A 92 -0.80 0.44 14.94
CA GLY A 92 -0.65 -0.69 15.89
C GLY A 92 -1.93 -1.53 16.07
N THR A 93 -3.04 -1.13 15.45
CA THR A 93 -4.34 -1.81 15.40
C THR A 93 -4.55 -2.59 14.11
N VAL A 94 -3.90 -2.22 12.99
CA VAL A 94 -3.76 -3.11 11.82
C VAL A 94 -3.01 -4.33 12.30
N HIS A 95 -3.72 -5.44 12.45
CA HIS A 95 -3.09 -6.61 13.02
C HIS A 95 -2.01 -7.05 12.04
N ILE A 96 -0.79 -7.28 12.53
CA ILE A 96 0.29 -7.99 11.81
C ILE A 96 -0.22 -9.23 11.05
N LYS A 97 -1.35 -9.81 11.47
CA LYS A 97 -2.08 -10.89 10.79
C LYS A 97 -2.67 -10.50 9.42
N GLU A 98 -3.16 -9.29 9.22
CA GLU A 98 -3.75 -8.80 7.95
C GLU A 98 -2.65 -8.49 6.92
N VAL A 99 -1.56 -7.87 7.37
CA VAL A 99 -0.33 -7.70 6.56
C VAL A 99 0.27 -9.06 6.21
N ARG A 100 0.36 -9.98 7.19
CA ARG A 100 0.76 -11.37 6.93
C ARG A 100 -0.20 -12.05 5.96
N PHE A 101 -1.50 -11.83 6.03
CA PHE A 101 -2.45 -12.42 5.08
C PHE A 101 -2.20 -11.92 3.65
N LEU A 102 -1.99 -10.60 3.49
CA LEU A 102 -1.59 -9.98 2.22
C LEU A 102 -0.25 -10.53 1.70
N LEU A 103 0.74 -10.73 2.57
CA LEU A 103 2.06 -11.26 2.19
C LEU A 103 2.02 -12.78 1.95
N TYR A 104 1.22 -13.55 2.69
CA TYR A 104 1.01 -14.99 2.49
C TYR A 104 0.25 -15.30 1.20
N SER A 105 -0.56 -14.38 0.68
CA SER A 105 -1.13 -14.51 -0.66
C SER A 105 -0.08 -14.55 -1.78
N PHE A 106 1.19 -14.23 -1.50
CA PHE A 106 2.25 -14.17 -2.51
C PHE A 106 3.27 -15.29 -2.42
N ARG A 107 2.84 -16.47 -2.91
CA ARG A 107 3.74 -17.47 -3.50
C ARG A 107 4.09 -17.19 -4.96
N GLN A 108 3.61 -16.08 -5.53
CA GLN A 108 3.72 -15.73 -6.96
C GLN A 108 4.74 -14.63 -7.29
N ALA A 109 5.18 -13.83 -6.30
CA ALA A 109 6.14 -12.75 -6.50
C ALA A 109 7.61 -13.15 -6.22
N ASP A 110 7.85 -14.36 -5.68
CA ASP A 110 9.19 -14.85 -5.28
C ASP A 110 9.93 -13.90 -4.31
N ILE A 111 9.17 -13.20 -3.46
CA ILE A 111 9.70 -12.28 -2.44
C ILE A 111 9.45 -12.90 -1.08
N GLU A 112 10.51 -13.04 -0.27
CA GLU A 112 10.42 -13.55 1.09
C GLU A 112 10.05 -12.42 2.08
N PHE A 113 9.34 -12.78 3.14
CA PHE A 113 8.89 -11.82 4.16
C PHE A 113 10.06 -11.07 4.83
N GLU A 114 11.19 -11.77 5.05
CA GLU A 114 12.39 -11.21 5.66
C GLU A 114 13.02 -10.09 4.80
N ASP A 115 12.90 -10.16 3.47
CA ASP A 115 13.39 -9.11 2.57
C ASP A 115 12.60 -7.81 2.74
N VAL A 116 11.29 -7.92 2.96
CA VAL A 116 10.41 -6.78 3.21
C VAL A 116 10.73 -6.14 4.56
N GLU A 117 10.90 -6.94 5.62
CA GLU A 117 11.28 -6.44 6.95
C GLU A 117 12.62 -5.68 6.90
N ASN A 118 13.63 -6.29 6.27
CA ASN A 118 14.96 -5.70 6.13
C ASN A 118 14.96 -4.39 5.32
N ALA A 119 14.13 -4.29 4.28
CA ALA A 119 13.96 -3.08 3.48
C ALA A 119 13.18 -1.99 4.24
N ALA A 120 12.17 -2.37 5.03
CA ALA A 120 11.37 -1.44 5.82
C ALA A 120 12.18 -0.71 6.89
N VAL A 121 13.20 -1.34 7.49
CA VAL A 121 14.10 -0.68 8.44
C VAL A 121 14.86 0.51 7.83
N LYS A 122 15.15 0.44 6.53
CA LYS A 122 15.89 1.48 5.79
C LYS A 122 15.00 2.57 5.21
N THR A 123 13.68 2.38 5.27
CA THR A 123 12.68 3.29 4.73
C THR A 123 12.22 4.27 5.82
N PRO A 124 12.00 5.56 5.52
CA PRO A 124 11.55 6.54 6.51
C PRO A 124 10.34 6.06 7.30
N LYS A 125 10.31 6.40 8.60
CA LYS A 125 9.14 6.15 9.44
C LYS A 125 8.07 7.18 9.09
N LEU A 126 6.81 6.74 9.06
CA LEU A 126 5.66 7.63 8.98
C LEU A 126 5.51 8.34 10.34
N ASN A 127 5.21 9.64 10.29
CA ASN A 127 5.13 10.44 11.51
C ASN A 127 3.79 10.23 12.22
N ARG A 128 3.84 10.12 13.56
CA ARG A 128 2.65 10.24 14.40
C ARG A 128 2.42 11.72 14.66
N SER A 129 1.29 12.26 14.21
CA SER A 129 0.83 13.60 14.59
C SER A 129 0.24 13.59 15.99
#